data_AF-A0A8B2SEC8-F1
#
_entry.id   AF-A0A8B2SEC8-F1
#
_cell.length_a   1.000
_cell.length_b   1.000
_cell.length_c   1.000
_cell.angle_alpha   90.00
_cell.angle_beta   90.00
_cell.angle_gamma   90.00
#
_symmetry.space_group_name_H-M   'P 1'
#
loop_
_entity.id
_entity.type
_entity.pdbx_description
1 polymer ?
#
loop_
_entity_poly.entity_id
_entity_poly.type
_entity_poly.pdbx_seq_one_letter_code
_entity_poly.pdbx_strand_id
1 'polypeptide(L)'
;MRSAFLVGCAALLLSACSSEPVQQATAAHVVPGMKAAMSSSGQANCAMIGGSLSVARQLDGSAIGMCALPNGKRCSEQSLAVGTCGNY
;
A
#
# COMPACT_ATOMS: atom_id res chain seq x y z
N MET A 1 -26.49 32.96 34.52
CA MET A 1 -25.73 33.63 33.44
C MET A 1 -24.28 33.17 33.28
N ARG A 2 -23.69 32.37 34.20
CA ARG A 2 -22.31 31.87 34.06
C ARG A 2 -22.19 30.53 33.32
N SER A 3 -23.19 29.66 33.47
CA SER A 3 -23.18 28.32 32.87
C SER A 3 -23.37 28.31 31.35
N ALA A 4 -24.03 29.33 30.79
CA ALA A 4 -24.20 29.48 29.35
C ALA A 4 -22.87 29.78 28.62
N PHE A 5 -21.97 30.50 29.30
CA PHE A 5 -20.65 30.86 28.76
C PHE A 5 -19.72 29.64 28.65
N LEU A 6 -19.82 28.69 29.58
CA LEU A 6 -19.00 27.47 29.59
C LEU A 6 -19.43 26.48 28.51
N VAL A 7 -20.74 26.35 28.25
CA VAL A 7 -21.27 25.45 27.21
C VAL A 7 -20.95 25.96 25.81
N GLY A 8 -20.98 27.27 25.57
CA GLY A 8 -20.58 27.86 24.29
C GLY A 8 -19.11 27.64 23.96
N CYS A 9 -18.23 27.79 24.94
CA CYS A 9 -16.78 27.60 24.76
C CYS A 9 -16.42 26.13 24.43
N ALA A 10 -17.14 25.17 25.02
CA ALA A 10 -16.96 23.75 24.70
C ALA A 10 -17.39 23.43 23.26
N ALA A 11 -18.47 24.02 22.75
CA ALA A 11 -18.93 23.78 21.38
C ALA A 11 -17.96 24.32 20.31
N LEU A 12 -17.30 25.46 20.57
CA LEU A 12 -16.27 26.04 19.69
C LEU A 12 -15.00 25.16 19.60
N LEU A 13 -14.65 24.47 20.68
CA LEU A 13 -13.50 23.54 20.69
C LEU A 13 -13.79 22.24 19.90
N LEU A 14 -15.05 21.77 19.85
CA LEU A 14 -15.40 20.58 19.07
C LEU A 14 -15.37 20.82 17.54
N SER A 15 -15.57 22.04 17.06
CA SER A 15 -15.50 22.36 15.62
C SER A 15 -14.08 22.42 15.05
N ALA A 16 -13.04 22.48 15.90
CA ALA A 16 -11.65 22.51 15.45
C ALA A 16 -11.09 21.12 15.06
N CYS A 17 -11.81 20.04 15.37
CA CYS A 17 -11.38 18.67 15.01
C CYS A 17 -11.78 18.26 13.58
N SER A 18 -12.53 19.10 12.86
CA SER A 18 -12.87 18.91 11.44
C SER A 18 -11.93 19.69 10.50
N SER A 19 -10.69 19.92 10.93
CA SER A 19 -9.60 20.26 10.03
C SER A 19 -8.88 18.97 9.68
N GLU A 20 -9.50 18.15 8.83
CA GLU A 20 -8.74 17.14 8.11
C GLU A 20 -7.69 17.89 7.29
N PRO A 21 -6.37 17.73 7.54
CA PRO A 21 -5.44 18.03 6.47
C PRO A 21 -5.88 17.15 5.32
N VAL A 22 -6.11 17.76 4.15
CA VAL A 22 -6.12 16.99 2.91
C VAL A 22 -4.87 16.12 3.01
N GLN A 23 -5.08 14.81 3.09
CA GLN A 23 -4.02 13.84 2.92
C GLN A 23 -3.66 14.01 1.44
N GLN A 24 -2.90 15.07 1.15
CA GLN A 24 -2.19 15.28 -0.07
C GLN A 24 -1.25 14.10 -0.08
N ALA A 25 -1.75 13.00 -0.65
CA ALA A 25 -0.97 11.84 -0.94
C ALA A 25 0.27 12.37 -1.63
N THR A 26 1.40 12.31 -0.94
CA THR A 26 2.72 12.59 -1.48
C THR A 26 3.01 11.49 -2.50
N ALA A 27 2.30 11.51 -3.62
CA ALA A 27 2.66 10.82 -4.84
C ALA A 27 3.80 11.62 -5.48
N ALA A 28 4.98 11.62 -4.87
CA ALA A 28 6.18 12.16 -5.50
C ALA A 28 7.50 11.64 -4.92
N HIS A 29 7.51 10.97 -3.77
CA HIS A 29 8.68 10.20 -3.34
C HIS A 29 8.28 8.80 -2.88
N VAL A 30 7.62 8.05 -3.79
CA VAL A 30 8.04 6.66 -3.93
C VAL A 30 9.51 6.74 -4.30
N VAL A 31 10.38 6.43 -3.35
CA VAL A 31 11.81 6.24 -3.58
C VAL A 31 11.95 5.51 -4.92
N PRO A 32 12.73 6.00 -5.89
CA PRO A 32 12.85 5.40 -7.22
C PRO A 32 13.14 3.89 -7.22
N GLY A 33 13.58 3.34 -6.09
CA GLY A 33 13.72 1.90 -5.84
C GLY A 33 12.42 1.09 -5.71
N MET A 34 11.25 1.67 -5.45
CA MET A 34 10.00 0.89 -5.35
C MET A 34 9.55 0.29 -6.69
N LYS A 35 9.86 0.97 -7.80
CA LYS A 35 9.57 0.47 -9.16
C LYS A 35 10.51 -0.65 -9.60
N ALA A 36 11.58 -0.92 -8.83
CA ALA A 36 12.55 -1.98 -9.09
C ALA A 36 12.30 -3.25 -8.26
N ALA A 37 11.14 -3.38 -7.62
CA ALA A 37 10.88 -4.54 -6.77
C ALA A 37 10.67 -5.83 -7.59
N MET A 38 10.30 -5.73 -8.88
CA MET A 38 10.07 -6.85 -9.79
C MET A 38 10.57 -6.50 -11.19
N SER A 39 11.25 -7.42 -11.88
CA SER A 39 11.67 -7.25 -13.28
C SER A 39 10.48 -7.23 -14.23
N SER A 40 10.65 -6.67 -15.43
CA SER A 40 9.62 -6.65 -16.48
C SER A 40 9.12 -8.05 -16.86
N SER A 41 10.01 -9.04 -16.86
CA SER A 41 9.68 -10.45 -17.06
C SER A 41 8.84 -11.02 -15.91
N GLY A 42 9.17 -10.70 -14.65
CA GLY A 42 8.34 -11.06 -13.50
C GLY A 42 6.95 -10.44 -13.55
N GLN A 43 6.85 -9.21 -14.03
CA GLN A 43 5.58 -8.50 -14.23
C GLN A 43 4.73 -9.14 -15.32
N ALA A 44 5.33 -9.42 -16.48
CA ALA A 44 4.67 -10.10 -17.59
C ALA A 44 4.19 -11.49 -17.17
N ASN A 45 5.04 -12.28 -16.51
CA ASN A 45 4.67 -13.61 -16.01
C ASN A 45 3.50 -13.54 -15.02
N CYS A 46 3.49 -12.55 -14.14
CA CYS A 46 2.41 -12.38 -13.16
C CYS A 46 1.08 -12.07 -13.84
N ALA A 47 1.09 -11.19 -14.83
CA ALA A 47 -0.09 -10.89 -15.63
C ALA A 47 -0.54 -12.10 -16.46
N MET A 48 0.39 -12.88 -17.02
CA MET A 48 0.07 -14.07 -17.81
C MET A 48 -0.67 -15.15 -17.01
N ILE A 49 -0.35 -15.33 -15.73
CA ILE A 49 -1.05 -16.29 -14.86
C ILE A 49 -2.32 -15.72 -14.21
N GLY A 50 -2.72 -14.50 -14.57
CA GLY A 50 -3.89 -13.81 -14.01
C GLY A 50 -3.67 -13.24 -12.60
N GLY A 51 -2.42 -13.05 -12.19
CA GLY A 51 -2.07 -12.42 -10.92
C GLY A 51 -1.99 -10.89 -11.00
N SER A 52 -1.85 -10.28 -9.83
CA SER A 52 -1.68 -8.84 -9.65
C SER A 52 -0.36 -8.52 -8.96
N LEU A 53 0.29 -7.44 -9.38
CA LEU A 53 1.57 -7.05 -8.81
C LEU A 53 1.38 -6.37 -7.46
N SER A 54 2.19 -6.76 -6.48
CA SER A 54 2.21 -6.20 -5.14
C SER A 54 3.65 -6.04 -4.67
N VAL A 55 3.91 -5.04 -3.84
CA VAL A 55 5.21 -4.86 -3.20
C VAL A 55 5.07 -5.27 -1.73
N ALA A 56 5.98 -6.09 -1.23
CA ALA A 56 6.13 -6.33 0.20
C ALA A 56 7.43 -5.71 0.70
N ARG A 57 7.35 -5.14 1.90
CA ARG A 57 8.54 -4.77 2.67
C ARG A 57 8.95 -5.95 3.54
N GLN A 58 10.20 -6.31 3.43
CA GLN A 58 10.83 -7.33 4.24
C GLN A 58 11.25 -6.72 5.60
N LEU A 59 11.52 -7.55 6.61
CA LEU A 59 11.88 -7.08 7.96
C LEU A 59 13.22 -6.35 8.01
N ASP A 60 14.11 -6.63 7.05
CA ASP A 60 15.36 -5.91 6.80
C ASP A 60 15.15 -4.55 6.10
N GLY A 61 13.90 -4.17 5.81
CA GLY A 61 13.54 -2.89 5.20
C GLY A 61 13.62 -2.86 3.68
N SER A 62 14.11 -3.93 3.04
CA SER A 62 14.07 -4.07 1.58
C SER A 62 12.63 -4.20 1.07
N ALA A 63 12.42 -3.79 -0.19
CA ALA A 63 11.14 -3.92 -0.87
C ALA A 63 11.28 -4.95 -2.00
N ILE A 64 10.45 -5.99 -1.96
CA ILE A 64 10.43 -7.07 -2.95
C ILE A 64 9.06 -7.09 -3.64
N GLY A 65 9.10 -7.25 -4.96
CA GLY A 65 7.93 -7.43 -5.78
C GLY A 65 7.44 -8.86 -5.67
N MET A 66 6.14 -9.00 -5.49
CA MET A 66 5.46 -10.28 -5.42
C MET A 66 4.22 -10.24 -6.31
N CYS A 67 3.92 -11.38 -6.90
CA CYS A 67 2.70 -11.62 -7.64
C CYS A 67 1.64 -12.18 -6.67
N ALA A 68 0.54 -11.46 -6.48
CA ALA A 68 -0.63 -11.92 -5.76
C ALA A 68 -1.59 -12.63 -6.73
N LEU A 69 -1.78 -13.92 -6.53
CA LEU A 69 -2.66 -14.75 -7.33
C LEU A 69 -4.12 -14.71 -6.85
N PRO A 70 -5.09 -15.00 -7.74
CA PRO A 70 -6.51 -15.09 -7.38
C PRO A 70 -6.83 -16.22 -6.39
N ASN A 71 -5.95 -17.22 -6.27
CA ASN A 71 -6.05 -18.27 -5.25
C ASN A 71 -5.56 -17.84 -3.85
N GLY A 72 -5.15 -16.58 -3.67
CA GLY A 72 -4.63 -16.04 -2.42
C GLY A 72 -3.13 -16.30 -2.17
N LYS A 73 -2.43 -17.00 -3.08
CA LYS A 73 -0.98 -17.22 -2.96
C LYS A 73 -0.21 -15.95 -3.36
N ARG A 74 0.90 -15.66 -2.68
CA ARG A 74 1.84 -14.59 -3.04
C ARG A 74 3.16 -15.21 -3.47
N CYS A 75 3.53 -15.03 -4.73
CA CYS A 75 4.73 -15.59 -5.32
C CYS A 75 5.80 -14.51 -5.48
N SER A 76 7.06 -14.82 -5.14
CA SER A 76 8.17 -13.97 -5.57
C SER A 76 8.42 -14.13 -7.07
N GLU A 77 9.15 -13.20 -7.66
CA GLU A 77 9.57 -13.30 -9.05
C GLU A 77 10.30 -14.61 -9.37
N GLN A 78 11.17 -15.09 -8.47
CA GLN A 78 11.91 -16.34 -8.66
C GLN A 78 10.98 -17.55 -8.70
N SER A 79 10.04 -17.67 -7.75
CA SER A 79 9.11 -18.80 -7.74
C SER A 79 8.18 -18.81 -8.95
N LEU A 80 7.86 -17.61 -9.46
CA LEU A 80 7.09 -17.43 -10.68
C LEU A 80 7.91 -17.77 -11.94
N ALA A 81 9.19 -17.39 -11.97
CA ALA A 81 10.11 -17.69 -13.07
C ALA A 81 10.45 -19.19 -13.18
N VAL A 82 10.58 -19.87 -12.04
CA VAL A 82 10.80 -21.33 -11.99
C VAL A 82 9.49 -22.10 -12.20
N GLY A 83 8.33 -21.43 -12.17
CA GLY A 83 7.01 -22.07 -12.35
C GLY A 83 6.55 -22.90 -11.14
N THR A 84 7.24 -22.80 -10.00
CA THR A 84 6.86 -23.48 -8.75
C THR A 84 5.71 -22.79 -8.03
N CYS A 85 5.39 -21.56 -8.42
CA CYS A 85 4.33 -20.74 -7.86
C CYS A 85 3.53 -20.11 -8.99
N GLY A 86 2.22 -20.34 -9.02
CA GLY A 86 1.41 -20.03 -10.20
C GLY A 86 0.57 -21.21 -10.68
N ASN A 87 1.04 -22.42 -10.39
CA ASN A 87 0.32 -23.65 -10.71
C ASN A 87 -0.86 -23.84 -9.72
N TYR A 88 -1.99 -24.28 -10.25
CA TYR A 88 -3.21 -24.56 -9.49
C TYR A 88 -3.27 -26.04 -9.15
#